data_AF-A0ABD0QTH1-F1
#
_entry.id   AF-A0ABD0QTH1-F1
#
_cell.length_a   1.000
_cell.length_b   1.000
_cell.length_c   1.000
_cell.angle_alpha   90.00
_cell.angle_beta   90.00
_cell.angle_gamma   90.00
#
_symmetry.space_group_name_H-M   'P 1'
#
loop_
_entity.id
_entity.type
_entity.pdbx_description
1 polymer ?
#
loop_
_entity_poly.entity_id
_entity_poly.type
_entity_poly.pdbx_seq_one_letter_code
_entity_poly.pdbx_strand_id
1 'polypeptide(L)' 'VRNVLRLGLHSLGSVLWGDDLCCKDNPAHCHVLSTFLYTLRGLLRTSLSVAMVTVPSHLIQ' A
#
# COMPACT_ATOMS: atom_id res chain seq x y z
N VAL A 1 -28.53 0.55 -8.39
CA VAL A 1 -27.38 1.30 -7.82
C VAL A 1 -26.27 0.30 -7.54
N ARG A 2 -25.12 0.37 -8.23
CA ARG A 2 -23.99 -0.52 -7.96
C ARG A 2 -23.22 0.05 -6.76
N ASN A 3 -23.06 -0.71 -5.69
CA ASN A 3 -22.30 -0.28 -4.52
C ASN A 3 -20.81 -0.50 -4.82
N VAL A 4 -20.07 0.60 -5.02
CA VAL A 4 -18.62 0.55 -5.28
C VAL A 4 -17.90 0.87 -3.99
N LEU A 5 -17.16 -0.09 -3.44
CA LEU A 5 -16.36 0.14 -2.24
C LEU A 5 -15.17 1.03 -2.59
N ARG A 6 -15.00 2.13 -1.87
CA ARG A 6 -13.87 3.07 -2.03
C ARG A 6 -12.93 2.92 -0.84
N LEU A 7 -11.72 2.46 -1.10
CA LEU A 7 -10.66 2.30 -0.11
C LEU A 7 -9.69 3.48 -0.21
N GLY A 8 -9.44 4.16 0.89
CA GLY A 8 -8.46 5.25 0.98
C GLY A 8 -7.31 4.83 1.87
N LEU A 9 -6.10 4.79 1.32
CA LEU A 9 -4.90 4.32 1.99
C LEU A 9 -3.87 5.46 1.98
N HIS A 10 -3.78 6.15 3.11
CA HIS A 10 -2.96 7.36 3.22
C HIS A 10 -1.59 7.06 3.83
N SER A 11 -0.56 7.75 3.32
CA SER A 11 0.80 7.71 3.87
C SER A 11 1.38 6.30 4.00
N LEU A 12 1.17 5.42 3.01
CA LEU A 12 1.67 4.05 3.00
C LEU A 12 3.20 4.07 3.13
N GLY A 13 3.71 3.57 4.25
CA GLY A 13 5.14 3.58 4.57
C GLY A 13 5.68 4.84 5.25
N SER A 14 4.80 5.75 5.67
CA SER A 14 5.17 6.78 6.63
C SER A 14 5.54 6.15 7.98
N VAL A 15 6.39 6.85 8.74
CA VAL A 15 6.82 6.49 10.10
C VAL A 15 5.65 6.20 11.05
N LEU A 16 4.47 6.75 10.76
CA LEU A 16 3.24 6.52 11.52
C LEU A 16 2.69 5.08 11.39
N TRP A 17 3.13 4.30 10.40
CA TRP A 17 2.73 2.90 10.21
C TRP A 17 3.36 1.94 11.21
N GLY A 18 4.11 2.46 12.18
CA GLY A 18 4.90 1.68 13.12
C GLY A 18 6.33 1.58 12.62
N ASP A 19 7.25 1.99 13.49
CA ASP A 19 8.70 1.86 13.35
C ASP A 19 9.10 0.47 12.85
N ASP A 20 9.45 0.40 11.56
CA ASP A 20 10.39 -0.56 10.92
C ASP A 20 10.35 -0.44 9.37
N LEU A 21 9.52 0.46 8.81
CA LEU A 21 9.59 0.80 7.38
C LEU A 21 10.57 1.94 7.06
N CYS A 22 11.48 2.27 7.97
CA CYS A 22 12.57 3.18 7.66
C CYS A 22 13.56 2.43 6.78
N CYS A 23 13.44 2.67 5.47
CA CYS A 23 14.30 2.21 4.39
C CYS A 23 15.80 2.46 4.64
N LYS A 24 16.38 1.63 5.49
CA LYS A 24 17.81 1.47 5.65
C LYS A 24 18.07 -0.03 5.68
N ASP A 25 18.41 -0.59 4.51
CA ASP A 25 19.12 -1.87 4.38
C ASP A 25 18.39 -3.22 4.51
N ASN A 26 17.05 -3.33 4.51
CA ASN A 26 16.41 -4.66 4.52
C ASN A 26 15.53 -4.97 3.28
N PRO A 27 16.04 -5.71 2.27
CA PRO A 27 15.28 -6.05 1.06
C PRO A 27 14.02 -6.90 1.34
N ALA A 28 13.93 -7.54 2.51
CA ALA A 28 12.75 -8.30 2.92
C ALA A 28 11.50 -7.40 3.09
N HIS A 29 11.64 -6.15 3.53
CA HIS A 29 10.51 -5.25 3.77
C HIS A 29 9.88 -4.73 2.47
N CYS A 30 10.70 -4.41 1.47
CA CYS A 30 10.22 -4.06 0.12
C CYS A 30 9.40 -5.20 -0.50
N HIS A 31 9.77 -6.46 -0.21
CA HIS A 31 9.05 -7.63 -0.69
C HIS A 31 7.67 -7.77 -0.03
N VAL A 32 7.53 -7.45 1.26
CA VAL A 32 6.23 -7.49 1.96
C VAL A 32 5.29 -6.40 1.43
N LEU A 33 5.79 -5.18 1.24
CA LEU A 33 4.98 -4.07 0.72
C LEU A 33 4.49 -4.32 -0.71
N SER A 34 5.38 -4.78 -1.59
CA SER A 34 5.02 -5.14 -2.96
C SER A 34 4.01 -6.28 -2.99
N THR A 35 4.18 -7.31 -2.14
CA THR A 35 3.21 -8.40 -1.99
C THR A 35 1.85 -7.88 -1.55
N PHE A 36 1.78 -7.02 -0.54
CA PHE A 36 0.53 -6.40 -0.09
C PHE A 36 -0.17 -5.63 -1.22
N LEU A 37 0.57 -4.77 -1.95
CA LEU A 37 0.01 -4.01 -3.08
C LEU A 37 -0.47 -4.93 -4.20
N TYR A 38 0.22 -6.05 -4.43
CA TYR A 38 -0.17 -7.04 -5.42
C TYR A 38 -1.47 -7.75 -5.02
N THR A 39 -1.59 -8.15 -3.75
CA THR A 39 -2.80 -8.74 -3.19
C THR A 39 -3.96 -7.73 -3.20
N LEU A 40 -3.72 -6.48 -2.82
CA LEU A 40 -4.70 -5.39 -2.87
C LEU A 40 -5.22 -5.21 -4.29
N ARG A 41 -4.33 -5.16 -5.29
CA ARG A 41 -4.71 -5.08 -6.70
C ARG A 41 -5.56 -6.28 -7.13
N GLY A 42 -5.22 -7.49 -6.68
CA GLY A 42 -6.02 -8.69 -6.91
C GLY A 42 -7.44 -8.55 -6.37
N LEU A 43 -7.58 -8.10 -5.12
CA LEU A 43 -8.87 -7.84 -4.47
C LEU A 43 -9.70 -6.78 -5.19
N LEU A 44 -9.08 -5.68 -5.62
CA LEU A 44 -9.77 -4.63 -6.38
C LEU A 44 -10.25 -5.10 -7.75
N ARG A 45 -9.60 -6.13 -8.32
CA ARG A 45 -10.00 -6.71 -9.60
C ARG A 45 -11.14 -7.73 -9.44
N THR A 46 -11.21 -8.42 -8.31
CA THR A 46 -12.26 -9.41 -8.02
C THR A 46 -13.51 -8.79 -7.40
N SER A 47 -13.37 -7.68 -6.67
CA SER A 47 -14.46 -6.92 -6.06
C SER A 47 -14.72 -5.64 -6.85
N LEU A 48 -15.98 -5.17 -6.93
CA LEU A 48 -16.33 -3.89 -7.56
C LEU A 48 -15.87 -2.73 -6.66
N SER A 49 -14.56 -2.49 -6.59
CA SER A 49 -13.94 -1.62 -5.61
C SER A 49 -12.78 -0.83 -6.21
N VAL A 50 -12.52 0.34 -5.63
CA VAL A 50 -11.47 1.26 -6.06
C VAL A 50 -10.64 1.64 -4.85
N ALA A 51 -9.31 1.62 -4.96
CA ALA A 51 -8.44 2.14 -3.91
C ALA A 51 -7.64 3.35 -4.39
N MET A 52 -7.48 4.33 -3.50
CA MET A 52 -6.50 5.42 -3.62
C MET A 52 -5.38 5.16 -2.62
N VAL A 53 -4.14 5.09 -3.08
CA VAL A 53 -2.96 4.88 -2.25
C VAL A 53 -2.02 6.07 -2.42
N THR A 54 -1.53 6.61 -1.31
CA THR A 54 -0.51 7.67 -1.31
C THR A 54 0.74 7.17 -0.60
N VAL A 55 1.90 7.44 -1.19
CA VAL A 55 3.21 6.93 -0.73
C VAL A 55 4.15 8.14 -0.60
N PRO A 56 4.86 8.30 0.52
CA PRO A 56 5.83 9.39 0.67
C PRO A 56 7.02 9.18 -0.29
N SER A 57 7.36 10.20 -1.07
CA SER A 57 8.38 10.15 -2.12
C SER A 57 9.79 9.82 -1.60
N HIS A 58 10.07 10.07 -0.33
CA HIS A 58 11.34 9.75 0.33
C HIS A 58 11.66 8.24 0.39
N LEU A 59 10.68 7.34 0.12
CA LEU A 59 10.89 5.89 0.05
C LEU A 59 11.34 5.39 -1.33
N ILE A 60 11.33 6.25 -2.36
CA ILE A 60 11.61 5.88 -3.77
C ILE A 60 12.98 6.44 -4.22
N GLN A 61 13.70 7.17 -3.36
CA GLN A 61 14.99 7.79 -3.70
C GLN A 61 16.14 6.79 -3.67
#